data_AF-A0A9P7C9L3-F1
#
_entry.id   AF-A0A9P7C9L3-F1
#
_cell.length_a   1.000
_cell.length_b   1.000
_cell.length_c   1.000
_cell.angle_alpha   90.00
_cell.angle_beta   90.00
_cell.angle_gamma   90.00
#
_symmetry.space_group_name_H-M   'P 1'
#
loop_
_entity.id
_entity.type
_entity.pdbx_description
1 polymer ?
#
loop_
_entity_poly.entity_id
_entity_poly.type
_entity_poly.pdbx_seq_one_letter_code
_entity_poly.pdbx_strand_id
1 'polypeptide(L)' 'MILMDEAITSTDFEMDKAIQKSISTKLLGSTILRIAPHLQIVIEYDRILAFCKGSIVEFDSPLDIDQNQ' A
#
# COMPACT_ATOMS: atom_id res chain seq x y z
N MET A 1 -6.35 12.56 -6.11
CA MET A 1 -6.41 11.51 -5.07
C MET A 1 -7.20 10.35 -5.63
N ILE A 2 -6.61 9.15 -5.64
CA ILE A 2 -7.23 7.93 -6.16
C ILE A 2 -7.35 6.96 -4.99
N LEU A 3 -8.56 6.45 -4.77
CA LEU A 3 -8.82 5.37 -3.81
C LEU A 3 -8.99 4.07 -4.57
N MET A 4 -8.22 3.05 -4.20
CA MET A 4 -8.28 1.72 -4.79
C MET A 4 -8.64 0.74 -3.68
N ASP A 5 -9.86 0.21 -3.74
CA ASP A 5 -10.32 -0.85 -2.86
C ASP A 5 -9.93 -2.19 -3.46
N GLU A 6 -9.18 -2.99 -2.71
CA GLU A 6 -8.79 -4.32 -3.16
C GLU A 6 -9.83 -5.35 -2.75
N ALA A 7 -10.65 -5.74 -3.71
CA ALA A 7 -11.20 -7.10 -3.77
C ALA A 7 -10.26 -8.03 -4.56
N ILE A 8 -8.94 -7.91 -4.40
CA ILE A 8 -7.96 -8.73 -5.13
C ILE A 8 -7.81 -10.09 -4.45
N THR A 9 -8.73 -10.98 -4.78
CA THR A 9 -8.66 -12.39 -4.43
C THR A 9 -7.81 -13.11 -5.49
N SER A 10 -6.48 -13.08 -5.39
CA SER A 10 -5.57 -14.17 -5.82
C SER A 10 -4.12 -13.66 -5.96
N THR A 11 -3.32 -13.96 -4.94
CA THR A 11 -1.99 -14.60 -4.99
C THR A 11 -0.96 -14.31 -6.12
N ASP A 12 -1.03 -13.21 -6.87
CA ASP A 12 -0.10 -12.94 -7.97
C ASP A 12 0.65 -11.60 -7.86
N PHE A 13 1.73 -11.62 -7.07
CA PHE A 13 2.62 -10.49 -6.79
C PHE A 13 3.15 -9.79 -8.06
N GLU A 14 3.39 -10.55 -9.13
CA GLU A 14 3.89 -10.02 -10.40
C GLU A 14 2.85 -9.13 -11.10
N MET A 15 1.56 -9.51 -11.03
CA MET A 15 0.47 -8.74 -11.61
C MET A 15 0.25 -7.43 -10.83
N ASP A 16 0.36 -7.47 -9.51
CA ASP A 16 0.28 -6.29 -8.66
C ASP A 16 1.38 -5.28 -8.99
N LYS A 17 2.61 -5.76 -9.16
CA LYS A 17 3.76 -4.92 -9.52
C LYS A 17 3.58 -4.27 -10.89
N ALA A 18 3.02 -4.98 -11.87
CA ALA A 18 2.72 -4.44 -13.19
C ALA A 18 1.62 -3.36 -13.15
N ILE A 19 0.57 -3.57 -12.36
CA ILE A 19 -0.49 -2.59 -12.11
C ILE A 19 0.09 -1.35 -11.43
N GLN A 20 0.86 -1.54 -10.36
CA GLN A 20 1.50 -0.45 -9.61
C GLN A 20 2.45 0.37 -10.48
N LYS A 21 3.28 -0.29 -11.31
CA LYS A 21 4.15 0.40 -12.27
C LYS A 21 3.37 1.20 -13.31
N SER A 22 2.27 0.66 -13.81
CA SER A 22 1.39 1.36 -14.75
C SER A 22 0.72 2.58 -14.12
N ILE A 23 0.32 2.47 -12.86
CA ILE A 23 -0.29 3.55 -12.08
C ILE A 23 0.75 4.62 -11.78
N SER A 24 1.91 4.24 -11.21
CA SER A 24 3.00 5.16 -10.88
C SER A 24 3.48 5.97 -12.09
N THR A 25 3.55 5.34 -13.27
CA THR A 25 3.95 6.04 -14.50
C THR A 25 2.86 6.95 -15.09
N LYS A 26 1.59 6.55 -15.02
CA LYS A 26 0.46 7.34 -15.58
C LYS A 26 -0.07 8.41 -14.65
N LEU A 27 0.18 8.29 -13.35
CA LEU A 27 -0.45 9.10 -12.30
C LEU A 27 0.58 9.85 -11.44
N LEU A 28 1.74 10.18 -12.04
CA LEU A 28 2.77 11.04 -11.45
C LEU A 28 2.12 12.31 -10.85
N GLY A 29 2.22 12.46 -9.52
CA GLY A 29 1.67 13.60 -8.77
C GLY A 29 0.30 13.36 -8.13
N SER A 30 -0.32 12.19 -8.28
CA SER A 30 -1.56 11.83 -7.57
C SER A 30 -1.28 10.99 -6.32
N THR A 31 -1.90 11.35 -5.19
CA THR A 31 -1.93 10.49 -4.01
C THR A 31 -2.78 9.25 -4.29
N ILE A 32 -2.20 8.06 -4.08
CA ILE A 32 -2.85 6.75 -4.22
C ILE A 32 -3.03 6.19 -2.81
N LEU A 33 -4.27 5.82 -2.48
CA LEU A 33 -4.60 5.11 -1.25
C LEU A 33 -5.12 3.73 -1.63
N ARG A 34 -4.38 2.68 -1.23
CA ARG A 34 -4.72 1.28 -1.48
C ARG A 34 -4.90 0.55 -0.15
N ILE A 35 -5.94 -0.26 -0.06
CA ILE A 35 -6.15 -1.16 1.08
C ILE A 35 -5.44 -2.48 0.75
N ALA A 36 -4.31 -2.76 1.40
CA ALA A 36 -3.55 -3.98 1.15
C ALA A 36 -4.00 -5.11 2.11
N PRO A 37 -4.37 -6.31 1.62
CA PRO A 37 -4.72 -7.45 2.46
C PRO A 37 -3.50 -8.15 3.09
N HIS A 38 -2.30 -7.94 2.52
CA HIS A 38 -1.05 -8.54 2.98
C HIS A 38 0.08 -7.50 3.04
N LEU A 39 0.92 -7.58 4.08
CA LEU A 39 2.02 -6.64 4.34
C LEU A 39 3.15 -6.70 3.28
N GLN A 40 3.25 -7.77 2.50
CA GLN A 40 4.31 -7.91 1.49
C GLN A 40 4.21 -6.87 0.36
N ILE A 41 3.01 -6.36 0.08
CA ILE A 41 2.74 -5.40 -0.98
C ILE A 41 2.97 -3.96 -0.50
N VAL A 42 2.91 -3.71 0.82
CA VAL A 42 3.00 -2.35 1.36
C VAL A 42 4.41 -1.78 1.36
N ILE A 43 5.44 -2.62 1.23
CA ILE A 43 6.85 -2.20 1.21
C ILE A 43 7.21 -1.33 -0.01
N GLU A 44 6.43 -1.42 -1.08
CA GLU A 44 6.63 -0.63 -2.30
C GLU A 44 5.93 0.75 -2.27
N TYR A 45 5.28 1.11 -1.14
CA TYR A 45 4.59 2.39 -0.98
C TYR A 45 5.44 3.40 -0.20
N ASP A 46 5.22 4.68 -0.49
CA ASP A 46 5.94 5.76 0.20
C ASP A 46 5.60 5.84 1.70
N ARG A 47 4.37 5.47 2.08
CA ARG A 47 3.87 5.48 3.46
C ARG A 47 2.84 4.37 3.67
N ILE A 48 2.83 3.82 4.87
CA ILE A 48 1.89 2.78 5.31
C ILE A 48 1.00 3.37 6.39
N LEU A 49 -0.28 3.04 6.36
CA LEU A 49 -1.24 3.38 7.41
C LEU A 49 -1.80 2.07 8.00
N ALA A 50 -1.46 1.79 9.26
CA ALA A 50 -2.03 0.67 10.00
C ALA A 50 -3.23 1.15 10.81
N PHE A 51 -4.37 0.47 10.67
CA PHE A 51 -5.61 0.80 11.36
C PHE A 51 -6.08 -0.39 12.20
N CYS A 52 -6.36 -0.17 13.49
CA CYS A 52 -6.86 -1.20 14.39
C CYS A 52 -7.95 -0.62 15.29
N LYS A 53 -9.06 -1.35 15.45
CA LYS A 53 -10.16 -1.01 16.38
C LYS A 53 -10.67 0.43 16.26
N GLY A 54 -10.71 1.00 15.06
CA GLY A 54 -11.20 2.37 14.85
C GLY A 54 -10.14 3.46 15.06
N SER A 55 -8.88 3.10 15.33
CA SER A 55 -7.77 4.03 15.54
C SER A 55 -6.60 3.74 14.60
N ILE A 56 -5.88 4.79 14.20
CA ILE A 56 -4.62 4.67 13.46
C ILE A 56 -3.57 4.20 14.46
N VAL A 57 -2.98 3.04 14.22
CA VAL A 57 -1.90 2.47 15.03
C VAL A 57 -0.55 2.97 14.55
N GLU A 58 -0.40 3.13 13.23
CA GLU A 58 0.88 3.49 12.61
C GLU A 58 0.65 4.28 11.33
N PHE A 59 1.50 5.28 11.09
CA PHE A 59 1.49 6.09 9.88
C PHE A 59 2.90 6.59 9.56
N ASP A 60 3.71 5.73 8.94
CA ASP A 60 5.09 6.09 8.57
C ASP A 60 5.58 5.33 7.32
N SER A 61 6.79 5.64 6.87
CA SER A 61 7.48 4.95 5.78
C SER A 61 7.73 3.48 6.12
N PRO A 62 7.61 2.53 5.16
CA PRO A 62 7.95 1.13 5.39
C PRO A 62 9.35 0.89 5.93
N LEU A 63 10.29 1.78 5.61
CA LEU A 63 11.67 1.70 6.05
C LEU A 63 11.85 2.08 7.53
N ASP A 64 10.91 2.85 8.09
CA ASP A 64 10.95 3.32 9.47
C ASP A 64 10.23 2.36 10.45
N ILE A 65 9.56 1.33 9.93
CA ILE A 65 8.79 0.33 10.72
C ILE A 65 9.67 -0.76 11.39
N ASP A 66 11.00 -0.73 11.23
CA ASP A 66 11.90 -1.74 11.82
C ASP A 66 12.26 -1.48 13.31
N GLN A 67 11.36 -0.95 14.13
CA GLN A 67 11.70 -0.52 15.49
C GLN A 67 10.71 -0.84 16.61
N ASN A 68 9.59 -1.54 16.43
CA ASN A 68 8.85 -2.05 17.61
C ASN A 68 8.13 -3.39 17.35
N GLN A 69 8.46 -4.34 18.22
CA GLN A 69 7.86 -5.68 18.38
C GLN A 69 6.35 -5.64 18.63
#